data_AF-A0A7W7IKC0-F1
#
_entry.id   AF-A0A7W7IKC0-F1
#
_cell.length_a   1.000
_cell.length_b   1.000
_cell.length_c   1.000
_cell.angle_alpha   90.00
_cell.angle_beta   90.00
_cell.angle_gamma   90.00
#
_symmetry.space_group_name_H-M   'P 1'
#
loop_
_entity.id
_entity.type
_entity.pdbx_description
1 polymer ?
#
loop_
_entity_poly.entity_id
_entity_poly.type
_entity_poly.pdbx_seq_one_letter_code
_entity_poly.pdbx_strand_id
1 'polypeptide(L)'
;MSVIKCMPGWHGERSDGGLRATRMTPLSDYQLLNGCLDEIVASDEGELWLLCDAQTRLAERVATAERLRGRTGPGRAAGPG
;
A
#
# COMPACT_ATOMS: atom_id res chain seq x y z
N MET A 1 -5.31 -9.26 22.56
CA MET A 1 -5.45 -8.85 21.14
C MET A 1 -6.19 -9.93 20.40
N SER A 2 -7.20 -9.57 19.62
CA SER A 2 -8.01 -10.52 18.84
C SER A 2 -7.88 -10.19 17.36
N VAL A 3 -7.72 -11.22 16.52
CA VAL A 3 -7.70 -11.06 15.06
C VAL A 3 -9.12 -10.74 14.57
N ILE A 4 -9.24 -9.75 13.70
CA ILE A 4 -10.52 -9.36 13.10
C ILE A 4 -10.48 -9.56 11.58
N LYS A 5 -11.65 -9.81 10.98
CA LYS A 5 -11.77 -9.86 9.53
C LYS A 5 -11.59 -8.46 8.97
N CYS A 6 -10.54 -8.26 8.18
CA CYS A 6 -10.24 -6.98 7.52
C CYS A 6 -10.33 -7.11 5.99
N MET A 7 -9.97 -6.04 5.29
CA MET A 7 -9.81 -6.00 3.83
C MET A 7 -8.78 -7.06 3.36
N PRO A 8 -9.01 -7.77 2.25
CA PRO A 8 -8.07 -8.79 1.77
C PRO A 8 -6.64 -8.26 1.57
N GLY A 9 -5.63 -9.02 2.02
CA GLY A 9 -4.23 -8.57 1.98
C GLY A 9 -3.80 -7.74 3.19
N TRP A 10 -4.67 -7.59 4.18
CA TRP A 10 -4.38 -6.97 5.47
C TRP A 10 -4.61 -7.95 6.62
N HIS A 11 -3.74 -7.89 7.61
CA HIS A 11 -3.89 -8.55 8.90
C HIS A 11 -4.43 -7.54 9.91
N GLY A 12 -5.66 -7.74 10.38
CA GLY A 12 -6.34 -6.84 11.31
C GLY A 12 -6.31 -7.35 12.74
N GLU A 13 -6.02 -6.46 13.69
CA GLU A 13 -5.98 -6.72 15.12
C GLU A 13 -6.80 -5.69 15.90
N ARG A 14 -7.48 -6.17 16.94
CA ARG A 14 -8.18 -5.35 17.92
C ARG A 14 -7.43 -5.34 19.25
N SER A 15 -7.26 -4.15 19.81
CA SER A 15 -6.70 -3.90 21.15
C SER A 15 -7.56 -2.89 21.92
N ASP A 16 -7.24 -2.67 23.20
CA ASP A 16 -7.96 -1.69 24.03
C ASP A 16 -7.78 -0.24 23.54
N GLY A 17 -6.73 0.03 22.75
CA GLY A 17 -6.45 1.33 22.15
C GLY A 17 -7.09 1.57 20.78
N GLY A 18 -7.88 0.62 20.26
CA GLY A 18 -8.53 0.71 18.95
C GLY A 18 -8.15 -0.44 18.02
N LEU A 19 -8.35 -0.20 16.72
CA LEU A 19 -8.08 -1.17 15.67
C LEU A 19 -6.83 -0.81 14.89
N ARG A 20 -6.05 -1.84 14.55
CA ARG A 20 -4.87 -1.74 13.72
C ARG A 20 -4.95 -2.77 12.59
N ALA A 21 -4.49 -2.40 11.41
CA ALA A 21 -4.27 -3.32 10.31
C ALA A 21 -2.88 -3.14 9.73
N THR A 22 -2.20 -4.25 9.47
CA THR A 22 -0.86 -4.27 8.86
C THR A 22 -0.93 -5.02 7.53
N ARG A 23 -0.26 -4.51 6.50
CA ARG A 23 -0.21 -5.18 5.20
C ARG A 23 0.49 -6.53 5.30
N MET A 24 -0.05 -7.51 4.57
CA MET A 24 0.57 -8.83 4.47
C MET A 24 1.77 -8.85 3.52
N THR A 25 1.78 -7.97 2.51
CA THR A 25 2.88 -7.86 1.55
C THR A 25 3.63 -6.54 1.75
N PRO A 26 4.97 -6.55 1.69
CA PRO A 26 5.76 -5.35 1.83
C PRO A 26 5.52 -4.39 0.66
N LEU A 27 5.70 -3.09 0.93
CA LEU A 27 5.67 -2.03 -0.07
C LEU A 27 7.09 -1.80 -0.62
N SER A 28 7.19 -1.34 -1.87
CA SER A 28 8.46 -0.85 -2.42
C SER A 28 8.84 0.50 -1.81
N ASP A 29 10.12 0.85 -1.86
CA ASP A 29 10.59 2.19 -1.45
C ASP A 29 9.86 3.30 -2.20
N TYR A 30 9.57 3.09 -3.49
CA TYR A 30 8.80 4.03 -4.29
C TYR A 30 7.36 4.18 -3.78
N GLN A 31 6.72 3.10 -3.36
CA GLN A 31 5.38 3.16 -2.78
C GLN A 31 5.36 3.93 -1.45
N LEU A 32 6.33 3.66 -0.56
CA LEU A 32 6.46 4.37 0.71
C LEU A 32 6.71 5.87 0.51
N LEU A 33 7.65 6.23 -0.38
CA LEU A 33 7.96 7.62 -0.70
C LEU A 33 6.78 8.39 -1.31
N ASN A 34 5.78 7.69 -1.84
CA ASN A 34 4.57 8.28 -2.42
C ASN A 34 3.33 8.10 -1.53
N GLY A 35 3.53 7.87 -0.23
CA GLY A 35 2.46 7.94 0.79
C GLY A 35 1.65 6.65 0.98
N CYS A 36 2.11 5.52 0.45
CA CYS A 36 1.53 4.23 0.81
C CYS A 36 1.95 3.86 2.23
N LEU A 37 1.00 3.40 3.04
CA LEU A 37 1.25 2.99 4.43
C LEU A 37 1.24 1.47 4.56
N ASP A 38 2.15 0.95 5.37
CA ASP A 38 2.23 -0.45 5.80
C ASP A 38 1.25 -0.77 6.94
N GLU A 39 0.89 0.25 7.71
CA GLU A 39 -0.02 0.17 8.84
C GLU A 39 -1.13 1.22 8.79
N ILE A 40 -2.32 0.83 9.23
CA ILE A 40 -3.48 1.71 9.43
C ILE A 40 -4.04 1.51 10.83
N VAL A 41 -4.42 2.62 11.46
CA VAL A 41 -5.14 2.63 12.75
C VAL A 41 -6.50 3.29 12.53
N ALA A 42 -7.52 2.77 13.17
CA ALA A 42 -8.89 3.28 13.08
C ALA A 42 -9.66 3.07 14.39
N SER A 43 -10.76 3.82 14.53
CA SER A 43 -11.64 3.81 15.69
C SER A 43 -12.65 2.66 15.65
N ASP A 44 -13.08 2.26 14.45
CA ASP A 44 -14.02 1.16 14.22
C ASP A 44 -13.71 0.35 12.95
N GLU A 45 -14.38 -0.80 12.81
CA GLU A 45 -14.09 -1.77 11.75
C GLU A 45 -14.45 -1.26 10.36
N GLY A 46 -15.49 -0.41 10.25
CA GLY A 46 -15.91 0.18 8.98
C GLY A 46 -14.90 1.22 8.49
N GLU A 47 -14.46 2.09 9.39
CA GLU A 47 -13.36 3.04 9.13
C GLU A 47 -12.09 2.28 8.72
N LEU A 48 -11.70 1.26 9.49
CA LEU A 48 -10.51 0.46 9.20
C LEU A 48 -10.57 -0.16 7.80
N TRP A 49 -11.73 -0.74 7.44
CA TRP A 49 -11.93 -1.37 6.14
C TRP A 49 -11.79 -0.36 5.00
N LEU A 50 -12.41 0.82 5.13
CA LEU A 50 -12.37 1.88 4.11
C LEU A 50 -10.95 2.42 3.91
N LEU A 51 -10.22 2.66 5.00
CA LEU A 51 -8.84 3.14 4.95
C LEU A 51 -7.92 2.08 4.32
N CYS A 52 -8.10 0.79 4.66
CA CYS A 52 -7.35 -0.29 4.02
C CYS A 52 -7.64 -0.41 2.52
N ASP A 53 -8.91 -0.29 2.10
CA ASP A 53 -9.29 -0.31 0.66
C ASP A 53 -8.65 0.86 -0.09
N ALA A 54 -8.74 2.07 0.46
CA ALA A 54 -8.13 3.27 -0.12
C ALA A 54 -6.60 3.10 -0.26
N GLN A 55 -5.94 2.59 0.78
CA GLN A 55 -4.51 2.33 0.76
C GLN A 55 -4.13 1.26 -0.26
N THR A 56 -4.91 0.18 -0.40
CA THR A 56 -4.66 -0.83 -1.44
C THR A 56 -4.72 -0.21 -2.83
N ARG A 57 -5.78 0.58 -3.13
CA ARG A 57 -5.91 1.26 -4.43
C ARG A 57 -4.78 2.24 -4.69
N LEU A 58 -4.34 2.99 -3.68
CA LEU A 58 -3.19 3.90 -3.80
C LEU A 58 -1.93 3.11 -4.17
N ALA A 59 -1.63 2.04 -3.43
CA ALA A 59 -0.45 1.21 -3.66
C ALA A 59 -0.42 0.61 -5.07
N GLU A 60 -1.55 0.13 -5.59
CA GLU A 60 -1.67 -0.39 -6.96
C GLU A 60 -1.39 0.68 -8.04
N ARG A 61 -1.90 1.91 -7.82
CA ARG A 61 -1.68 3.04 -8.73
C ARG A 61 -0.23 3.51 -8.69
N VAL A 62 0.36 3.60 -7.51
CA VAL A 62 1.76 3.97 -7.34
C VAL A 62 2.69 2.92 -7.95
N ALA A 63 2.42 1.63 -7.76
CA ALA A 63 3.17 0.55 -8.41
C ALA A 63 3.07 0.63 -9.95
N THR A 64 1.94 1.08 -10.48
CA THR A 64 1.78 1.33 -11.92
C THR A 64 2.66 2.50 -12.38
N ALA A 65 2.70 3.59 -11.63
CA ALA A 65 3.58 4.72 -11.91
C ALA A 65 5.07 4.33 -11.84
N GLU A 66 5.46 3.53 -10.85
CA GLU A 66 6.83 2.98 -10.72
C GLU A 66 7.26 2.21 -11.97
N ARG A 67 6.40 1.31 -12.47
CA ARG A 67 6.65 0.54 -13.69
C ARG A 67 6.79 1.43 -14.93
N LEU A 68 6.01 2.50 -15.03
CA LEU A 68 6.10 3.44 -16.15
C LEU A 68 7.40 4.25 -16.12
N ARG A 69 7.86 4.65 -14.92
CA ARG A 69 9.16 5.31 -14.74
C ARG A 69 10.32 4.42 -15.20
N GLY A 70 10.29 3.13 -14.85
CA GLY A 70 11.31 2.17 -15.29
C GLY A 70 11.39 2.01 -16.81
N ARG A 71 10.27 2.21 -17.52
CA ARG A 71 10.21 2.17 -19.01
C ARG A 71 10.71 3.44 -19.69
N THR A 72 10.79 4.56 -18.97
CA THR A 72 11.21 5.88 -19.49
C THR A 72 12.60 6.31 -19.02
N GLY A 73 13.30 5.46 -18.25
CA GLY A 73 14.73 5.66 -17.97
C GLY A 73 15.58 5.63 -19.26
N PRO A 74 16.75 6.30 -19.29
CA PRO A 74 17.47 6.58 -20.53
C PRO A 74 18.07 5.30 -21.12
N GLY A 75 17.31 4.63 -21.98
CA GLY A 75 17.75 3.53 -22.82
C GLY A 75 17.72 3.93 -24.29
N ARG A 76 18.90 4.26 -24.83
CA ARG A 76 19.28 4.20 -26.26
C ARG A 76 18.73 5.28 -27.19
N ALA A 77 19.33 6.47 -27.13
CA ALA A 77 19.73 7.16 -28.35
C ALA A 77 21.03 6.51 -28.88
N ALA A 78 20.95 5.28 -29.37
CA ALA A 78 21.98 4.72 -30.24
C ALA A 78 21.52 5.03 -31.67
N GLY A 79 21.86 6.22 -32.16
CA GLY A 79 21.75 6.53 -33.59
C GLY A 79 22.84 5.77 -34.36
N PRO A 80 22.58 5.30 -35.60
CA PRO A 80 23.64 4.77 -36.43
C PRO A 80 24.54 5.93 -36.89
N GLY A 81 25.85 5.70 -36.79
CA GLY A 81 26.86 6.50 -37.47
C GLY A 81 26.94 6.18 -38.97
#